data_AF-A0A060YW85-F1
#
_entry.id   AF-A0A060YW85-F1
#
_cell.length_a   1.000
_cell.length_b   1.000
_cell.length_c   1.000
_cell.angle_alpha   90.00
_cell.angle_beta   90.00
_cell.angle_gamma   90.00
#
_symmetry.space_group_name_H-M   'P 1'
#
loop_
_entity.id
_entity.type
_entity.pdbx_description
1 polymer ?
#
loop_
_entity_poly.entity_id
_entity_poly.type
_entity_poly.pdbx_seq_one_letter_code
_entity_poly.pdbx_strand_id
1 'polypeptide(L)'
;MVGLASLLNVLLLKPPWQGPIVMELETYRYHGHSMSDPGVSYRSREEIQEVRSKSDPITMLKERMLSNNMASVEEIKEIDVDIRKVIEDAAQFAISDPEPPLDELCNHIFANDLPMEVRGTNPWVKLKS
;
A
#
# COMPACT_ATOMS: atom_id res chain seq x y z
N MET A 1 26.49 -3.87 -8.97
CA MET A 1 25.93 -2.64 -8.37
C MET A 1 25.61 -1.68 -9.50
N VAL A 2 24.42 -1.81 -10.10
CA VAL A 2 23.87 -0.76 -10.97
C VAL A 2 23.39 0.34 -10.03
N GLY A 3 23.76 1.58 -10.34
CA GLY A 3 23.69 2.71 -9.41
C GLY A 3 22.28 3.01 -8.92
N LEU A 4 22.02 2.70 -7.65
CA LEU A 4 20.92 3.31 -6.90
C LEU A 4 21.22 4.81 -6.79
N ALA A 5 20.62 5.61 -7.66
CA ALA A 5 20.31 6.98 -7.28
C ALA A 5 19.37 6.86 -6.07
N SER A 6 19.89 7.10 -4.87
CA SER A 6 19.06 7.11 -3.67
C SER A 6 18.04 8.24 -3.82
N LEU A 7 16.83 8.03 -3.29
CA LEU A 7 15.81 9.09 -3.19
C LEU A 7 16.41 10.36 -2.57
N LEU A 8 17.33 10.18 -1.61
CA LEU A 8 18.06 11.28 -1.01
C LEU A 8 18.89 12.08 -2.02
N ASN A 9 19.57 11.46 -2.99
CA ASN A 9 20.31 12.19 -4.03
C ASN A 9 19.37 12.99 -4.96
N VAL A 10 18.17 12.45 -5.23
CA VAL A 10 17.11 13.15 -5.99
C VAL A 10 16.38 14.21 -5.17
N LEU A 11 16.53 14.24 -3.84
CA LEU A 11 16.00 15.29 -2.96
C LEU A 11 17.06 16.33 -2.57
N LEU A 12 18.34 15.97 -2.54
CA LEU A 12 19.48 16.81 -2.11
C LEU A 12 20.04 17.73 -3.19
N LEU A 13 19.76 17.39 -4.43
CA LEU A 13 20.12 18.18 -5.59
C LEU A 13 19.40 19.56 -5.31
N LYS A 14 20.08 20.70 -5.41
CA LYS A 14 19.62 21.95 -4.74
C LYS A 14 18.91 22.86 -5.74
N PRO A 15 17.91 23.66 -5.32
CA PRO A 15 17.31 24.63 -6.22
C PRO A 15 18.34 25.66 -6.73
N PRO A 16 18.18 26.16 -7.97
CA PRO A 16 17.09 25.83 -8.88
C PRO A 16 17.33 24.51 -9.62
N TRP A 17 16.41 23.56 -9.44
CA TRP A 17 16.34 22.34 -10.21
C TRP A 17 15.83 22.66 -11.62
N GLN A 18 16.43 22.06 -12.65
CA GLN A 18 16.21 22.47 -14.04
C GLN A 18 15.09 21.70 -14.77
N GLY A 19 14.19 21.02 -14.04
CA GLY A 19 13.06 20.32 -14.66
C GLY A 19 12.69 19.01 -13.97
N PRO A 20 11.81 18.20 -14.60
CA PRO A 20 11.39 16.91 -14.07
C PRO A 20 12.55 15.91 -14.04
N ILE A 21 12.47 14.96 -13.11
CA ILE A 21 13.38 13.81 -13.00
C ILE A 21 12.54 12.54 -12.99
N VAL A 22 13.04 11.49 -13.64
CA VAL A 22 12.47 10.14 -13.60
C VAL A 22 13.37 9.24 -12.77
N MET A 23 12.76 8.42 -11.92
CA MET A 23 13.44 7.40 -11.13
C MET A 23 12.75 6.07 -11.35
N GLU A 24 13.52 5.08 -11.82
CA GLU A 24 13.06 3.71 -11.94
C GLU A 24 13.36 2.97 -10.63
N LEU A 25 12.33 2.34 -10.05
CA LEU A 25 12.46 1.51 -8.85
C LEU A 25 12.17 0.06 -9.25
N GLU A 26 13.24 -0.70 -9.46
CA GLU A 26 13.13 -2.14 -9.69
C GLU A 26 12.65 -2.82 -8.40
N THR A 27 11.44 -3.36 -8.44
CA THR A 27 10.80 -4.04 -7.31
C THR A 27 9.99 -5.25 -7.79
N TYR A 28 9.42 -6.02 -6.86
CA TYR A 28 8.74 -7.27 -7.17
C TYR A 28 7.47 -7.46 -6.33
N ARG A 29 6.35 -7.81 -6.99
CA ARG A 29 5.09 -8.19 -6.32
C ARG A 29 4.99 -9.69 -6.13
N TYR A 30 4.78 -10.15 -4.90
CA TYR A 30 4.65 -11.59 -4.62
C TYR A 30 3.32 -12.17 -5.08
N HIS A 31 2.22 -11.44 -4.87
CA HIS A 31 0.89 -11.86 -5.34
C HIS A 31 0.71 -11.55 -6.83
N GLY A 32 -0.34 -12.13 -7.42
CA GLY A 32 -0.79 -11.81 -8.77
C GLY A 32 -1.17 -10.34 -8.95
N HIS A 33 -1.70 -9.99 -10.12
CA HIS A 33 -2.06 -8.61 -10.42
C HIS A 33 -3.18 -8.10 -9.48
N SER A 34 -4.10 -8.98 -9.11
CA SER A 34 -5.22 -8.73 -8.19
C SER A 34 -5.63 -10.05 -7.52
N MET A 35 -6.66 -10.01 -6.67
CA MET A 35 -7.24 -11.22 -6.06
C MET A 35 -7.79 -12.23 -7.08
N SER A 36 -8.15 -11.78 -8.29
CA SER A 36 -8.67 -12.65 -9.35
C SER A 36 -7.57 -13.28 -10.22
N ASP A 37 -6.32 -12.86 -10.06
CA ASP A 37 -5.18 -13.37 -10.82
C ASP A 37 -4.25 -14.21 -9.90
N PRO A 38 -4.15 -15.53 -10.10
CA PRO A 38 -3.22 -16.37 -9.36
C PRO A 38 -1.74 -16.09 -9.66
N GLY A 39 -1.43 -15.47 -10.80
CA GLY A 39 -0.09 -15.03 -11.17
C GLY A 39 0.92 -16.13 -11.50
N VAL A 40 0.46 -17.35 -11.80
CA VAL A 40 1.30 -18.53 -12.12
C VAL A 40 1.22 -18.97 -13.59
N SER A 41 0.38 -18.32 -14.39
CA SER A 41 0.27 -18.60 -15.84
C SER A 41 1.38 -17.94 -16.66
N TYR A 42 2.02 -16.90 -16.12
CA TYR A 42 3.00 -16.06 -16.83
C TYR A 42 4.34 -15.92 -16.09
N ARG A 43 4.52 -16.60 -14.96
CA ARG A 43 5.78 -16.70 -14.20
C ARG A 43 5.75 -17.93 -13.30
N SER A 44 6.92 -18.40 -12.90
CA SER A 44 7.04 -19.61 -12.07
C SER A 44 6.89 -19.29 -10.58
N ARG A 45 6.56 -20.30 -9.77
CA ARG A 45 6.55 -20.16 -8.31
C ARG A 45 7.96 -20.05 -7.77
N GLU A 46 8.91 -20.68 -8.46
CA GLU A 46 10.33 -20.70 -8.16
C GLU A 46 10.93 -19.30 -8.26
N GLU A 47 10.55 -18.51 -9.29
CA GLU A 47 10.98 -17.11 -9.44
C GLU A 47 10.52 -16.26 -8.25
N ILE A 48 9.25 -16.37 -7.85
CA ILE A 48 8.69 -15.62 -6.71
C ILE A 48 9.43 -15.99 -5.42
N GLN A 49 9.70 -17.28 -5.21
CA GLN A 49 10.39 -17.78 -4.03
C GLN A 49 11.87 -17.37 -4.01
N GLU A 50 12.54 -17.37 -5.16
CA GLU A 50 13.91 -16.89 -5.30
C GLU A 50 14.01 -15.41 -4.92
N VAL A 51 13.13 -14.56 -5.47
CA VAL A 51 13.14 -13.13 -5.13
C VAL A 51 12.85 -12.90 -3.65
N ARG A 52 11.87 -13.62 -3.08
CA ARG A 52 11.53 -13.50 -1.65
C ARG A 52 12.69 -13.94 -0.74
N SER A 53 13.36 -15.03 -1.07
CA SER A 53 14.45 -15.55 -0.23
C SER A 53 15.74 -14.73 -0.32
N LYS A 54 16.01 -14.09 -1.46
CA LYS A 54 17.27 -13.35 -1.69
C LYS A 54 17.16 -11.85 -1.49
N SER A 55 15.97 -11.28 -1.72
CA SER A 55 15.79 -9.83 -1.89
C SER A 55 14.52 -9.28 -1.21
N ASP A 56 13.97 -9.98 -0.22
CA ASP A 56 12.86 -9.45 0.57
C ASP A 56 13.31 -8.21 1.37
N PRO A 57 12.65 -7.04 1.21
CA PRO A 57 13.13 -5.79 1.80
C PRO A 57 13.11 -5.81 3.33
N ILE A 58 12.17 -6.53 3.95
CA ILE A 58 12.07 -6.63 5.42
C ILE A 58 13.21 -7.48 5.96
N THR A 59 13.46 -8.63 5.34
CA THR A 59 14.55 -9.55 5.70
C THR A 59 15.91 -8.89 5.51
N MET A 60 16.13 -8.22 4.38
CA MET A 60 17.37 -7.47 4.12
C MET A 60 17.62 -6.37 5.16
N LEU A 61 16.58 -5.63 5.56
CA LEU A 61 16.70 -4.61 6.60
C LEU A 61 17.00 -5.25 7.96
N LYS A 62 16.28 -6.30 8.33
CA LYS A 62 16.51 -7.06 9.56
C LYS A 62 17.96 -7.54 9.67
N GLU A 63 18.48 -8.19 8.64
CA GLU A 63 19.86 -8.68 8.62
C GLU A 63 20.89 -7.54 8.75
N ARG A 64 20.64 -6.39 8.09
CA ARG A 64 21.49 -5.19 8.25
C ARG A 64 21.45 -4.64 9.67
N MET A 65 20.28 -4.54 10.28
CA MET A 65 20.16 -4.03 11.65
C MET A 65 20.85 -4.94 12.66
N LEU A 66 20.66 -6.26 12.55
CA LEU A 66 21.30 -7.24 13.43
C LEU A 66 22.82 -7.25 13.27
N SER A 67 23.32 -7.27 12.04
CA SER A 67 24.77 -7.27 11.76
C SER A 67 25.48 -5.99 12.19
N ASN A 68 24.76 -4.87 12.30
CA ASN A 68 25.29 -3.58 12.76
C ASN A 68 24.93 -3.28 14.23
N ASN A 69 24.40 -4.25 14.98
CA ASN A 69 24.02 -4.10 16.39
C ASN A 69 23.08 -2.90 16.64
N MET A 70 22.17 -2.65 15.70
CA MET A 70 21.16 -1.58 15.79
C MET A 70 19.86 -2.03 16.47
N ALA A 71 19.64 -3.34 16.53
CA ALA A 71 18.54 -3.99 17.23
C ALA A 71 18.92 -5.44 17.55
N SER A 72 18.24 -6.03 18.51
CA SER A 72 18.29 -7.44 18.86
C SER A 72 17.24 -8.26 18.10
N VAL A 73 17.37 -9.58 18.14
CA VAL A 73 16.37 -10.49 17.54
C VAL A 73 15.05 -10.42 18.30
N GLU A 74 15.14 -10.23 19.61
CA GLU A 74 14.02 -10.13 20.55
C GLU A 74 13.19 -8.88 20.28
N GLU A 75 13.83 -7.70 20.17
CA GLU A 75 13.13 -6.43 19.83
C GLU A 75 12.38 -6.54 18.49
N ILE A 76 12.99 -7.16 17.48
CA ILE A 76 12.33 -7.34 16.17
C ILE A 76 11.12 -8.27 16.28
N LYS A 77 11.21 -9.33 17.10
CA LYS A 77 10.08 -10.24 17.34
C LYS A 77 8.95 -9.55 18.11
N GLU A 78 9.28 -8.70 19.07
CA GLU A 78 8.29 -7.90 19.81
C GLU A 78 7.52 -6.98 18.85
N ILE A 79 8.24 -6.29 17.94
CA ILE A 79 7.60 -5.49 16.88
C ILE A 79 6.68 -6.34 16.00
N ASP A 80 7.10 -7.54 15.58
CA ASP A 80 6.25 -8.44 14.79
C ASP A 80 4.95 -8.82 15.53
N VAL A 81 5.02 -9.04 16.84
CA VAL A 81 3.85 -9.37 17.68
C VAL A 81 2.92 -8.17 17.80
N ASP A 82 3.47 -6.99 18.09
CA ASP A 82 2.70 -5.75 18.23
C ASP A 82 2.00 -5.38 16.93
N ILE A 83 2.70 -5.45 15.79
CA ILE A 83 2.11 -5.16 14.48
C ILE A 83 1.03 -6.18 14.13
N ARG A 84 1.20 -7.47 14.44
CA ARG A 84 0.11 -8.45 14.23
C ARG A 84 -1.15 -8.09 15.02
N LYS A 85 -0.99 -7.65 16.26
CA LYS A 85 -2.13 -7.20 17.07
C LYS A 85 -2.81 -5.98 16.46
N VAL A 86 -2.05 -4.98 16.02
CA VAL A 86 -2.59 -3.79 15.34
C VAL A 86 -3.39 -4.17 14.09
N ILE A 87 -2.87 -5.10 13.28
CA ILE A 87 -3.55 -5.57 12.07
C ILE A 87 -4.82 -6.36 12.39
N GLU A 88 -4.79 -7.23 13.41
CA GLU A 88 -5.97 -7.99 13.83
C GLU A 88 -7.07 -7.07 14.37
N ASP A 89 -6.72 -6.12 15.23
CA ASP A 89 -7.66 -5.15 15.79
C ASP A 89 -8.30 -4.30 14.68
N ALA A 90 -7.49 -3.86 13.70
CA ALA A 90 -7.96 -3.10 12.53
C ALA A 90 -8.85 -3.95 11.60
N ALA A 91 -8.50 -5.22 11.38
CA ALA A 91 -9.31 -6.13 10.57
C ALA A 91 -10.65 -6.42 11.23
N GLN A 92 -10.66 -6.65 12.54
CA GLN A 92 -11.88 -6.86 13.30
C GLN A 92 -12.79 -5.62 13.24
N PHE A 93 -12.22 -4.42 13.41
CA PHE A 93 -12.94 -3.17 13.22
C PHE A 93 -13.56 -3.12 11.81
N ALA A 94 -12.75 -3.29 10.76
CA ALA A 94 -13.20 -3.22 9.37
C ALA A 94 -14.29 -4.24 8.99
N ILE A 95 -14.32 -5.41 9.63
CA ILE A 95 -15.36 -6.43 9.42
C ILE A 95 -16.65 -6.07 10.16
N SER A 96 -16.52 -5.45 11.34
CA SER A 96 -17.67 -5.12 12.19
C SER A 96 -18.30 -3.76 11.90
N ASP A 97 -17.58 -2.88 11.19
CA ASP A 97 -18.03 -1.54 10.85
C ASP A 97 -19.22 -1.63 9.88
N PRO A 98 -20.35 -0.97 10.17
CA PRO A 98 -21.52 -1.03 9.29
C PRO A 98 -21.22 -0.38 7.93
N GLU A 99 -21.86 -0.90 6.88
CA GLU A 99 -21.83 -0.23 5.58
C GLU A 99 -22.42 1.20 5.68
N PRO A 100 -21.98 2.13 4.82
CA PRO A 100 -22.56 3.46 4.76
C PRO A 100 -24.07 3.41 4.55
N PRO A 101 -24.84 4.27 5.23
CA PRO A 101 -26.29 4.26 5.10
C PRO A 101 -26.69 4.72 3.69
N LEU A 102 -27.81 4.18 3.18
CA LEU A 102 -28.25 4.38 1.80
C LEU A 102 -28.55 5.85 1.46
N ASP A 103 -28.90 6.68 2.45
CA ASP A 103 -29.18 8.10 2.26
C ASP A 103 -27.92 8.94 1.99
N GLU A 104 -26.73 8.40 2.26
CA GLU A 104 -25.44 9.01 1.91
C GLU A 104 -24.94 8.60 0.51
N LEU A 105 -25.68 7.77 -0.22
CA LEU A 105 -25.27 7.21 -1.52
C LEU A 105 -24.83 8.27 -2.54
N CYS A 106 -25.44 9.45 -2.52
CA CYS A 106 -25.13 10.52 -3.45
C CYS A 106 -24.35 11.68 -2.83
N ASN A 107 -23.81 11.53 -1.63
CA ASN A 107 -22.95 12.54 -1.04
C ASN A 107 -21.67 12.73 -1.89
N HIS A 108 -21.09 13.93 -1.82
CA HIS A 108 -19.78 14.26 -2.41
C HIS A 108 -19.69 14.22 -3.95
N ILE A 109 -20.80 14.46 -4.67
CA ILE A 109 -20.76 14.67 -6.13
C ILE A 109 -20.04 15.98 -6.48
N PHE A 110 -20.32 17.05 -5.73
CA PHE A 110 -19.66 18.33 -5.86
C PHE A 110 -19.12 18.84 -4.52
N ALA A 111 -18.14 19.74 -4.57
CA ALA A 111 -17.55 20.36 -3.39
C ALA A 111 -18.09 21.78 -3.21
N ASN A 112 -18.46 22.15 -1.97
CA ASN A 112 -18.97 23.47 -1.58
C ASN A 112 -20.30 23.90 -2.23
N ASP A 113 -21.16 22.94 -2.58
CA ASP A 113 -22.47 23.21 -3.17
C ASP A 113 -23.62 23.04 -2.17
N LEU A 114 -24.78 23.61 -2.54
CA LEU A 114 -26.02 23.42 -1.80
C LEU A 114 -26.57 22.00 -2.02
N PRO A 115 -27.31 21.43 -1.03
CA PRO A 115 -27.94 20.12 -1.17
C PRO A 115 -28.82 20.05 -2.41
N MET A 116 -28.76 18.91 -3.13
CA MET A 116 -29.51 18.69 -4.36
C MET A 116 -30.17 17.32 -4.42
N GLU A 117 -31.18 17.19 -5.28
CA GLU A 117 -31.80 15.90 -5.57
C GLU A 117 -31.10 15.20 -6.75
N VAL A 118 -30.72 13.94 -6.55
CA VAL A 118 -30.17 13.07 -7.58
C VAL A 118 -31.21 12.02 -7.97
N ARG A 119 -31.38 11.83 -9.28
CA ARG A 119 -32.31 10.83 -9.81
C ARG A 119 -31.75 9.42 -9.57
N GLY A 120 -32.54 8.56 -8.95
CA GLY A 120 -32.22 7.14 -8.78
C GLY A 120 -32.50 6.31 -10.03
N THR A 121 -32.72 5.00 -9.84
CA THR A 121 -32.92 4.03 -10.95
C THR A 121 -34.20 4.27 -11.77
N ASN A 122 -35.13 5.07 -11.26
CA ASN A 122 -36.33 5.49 -11.98
C ASN A 122 -36.68 6.96 -11.63
N PRO A 123 -37.58 7.63 -12.39
CA PRO A 123 -37.89 9.05 -12.18
C PRO A 123 -38.48 9.40 -10.81
N TRP A 124 -39.05 8.42 -10.10
CA TRP A 124 -39.75 8.62 -8.83
C TRP A 124 -38.84 8.44 -7.62
N VAL A 125 -37.65 7.86 -7.79
CA VAL A 125 -36.64 7.75 -6.73
C VAL A 125 -35.77 8.99 -6.72
N LYS A 126 -35.86 9.78 -5.64
CA LYS A 126 -35.02 10.95 -5.40
C LYS A 126 -34.08 10.66 -4.23
N LEU A 127 -32.78 10.72 -4.51
CA LEU A 127 -31.70 10.61 -3.54
C LEU A 127 -31.20 12.00 -3.19
N LYS A 128 -30.60 12.16 -2.02
CA LYS A 128 -30.03 13.44 -1.58
C LYS A 128 -28.52 13.42 -1.81
N SER A 129 -28.00 14.52 -2.33
CA SER A 129 -26.57 14.83 -2.46
C SER A 129 -26.27 16.10 -1.69
#